data_AF-W1DJF4-F1
#
_entry.id   AF-W1DJF4-F1
#
_cell.length_a   1.000
_cell.length_b   1.000
_cell.length_c   1.000
_cell.angle_alpha   90.00
_cell.angle_beta   90.00
_cell.angle_gamma   90.00
#
_symmetry.space_group_name_H-M   'P 1'
#
loop_
_entity.id
_entity.type
_entity.pdbx_description
1 polymer ?
#
loop_
_entity_poly.entity_id
_entity_poly.type
_entity_poly.pdbx_seq_one_letter_code
_entity_poly.pdbx_strand_id
1 'polypeptide(L)'
;MSPVRHNGYWLVDGAVVNPVPVSLTRAMGADIVIAVDLQHDAHLMQQDLFSLETPRQEAEEKEGPWHTRLRARLTRMSSRRTAVTPTAMEIMTTSIQVLENRLKRNRMAGDPPDILLQPYCPQVSTLDFHRAGEAIAAGQLAVEKKMDELLPLVRTAV
;
A
#
# COMPACT_ATOMS: atom_id res chain seq x y z
N MET A 1 14.98 7.14 9.33
CA MET A 1 14.78 7.90 10.59
C MET A 1 15.60 7.23 11.69
N SER A 2 16.32 7.99 12.51
CA SER A 2 17.07 7.44 13.64
C SER A 2 16.14 7.24 14.85
N PRO A 3 16.32 6.16 15.65
CA PRO A 3 15.60 5.99 16.90
C PRO A 3 15.79 7.20 17.83
N VAL A 4 14.77 7.51 18.63
CA VAL A 4 14.78 8.65 19.56
C VAL A 4 14.76 8.14 20.99
N ARG A 5 15.64 8.65 21.86
CA ARG A 5 15.68 8.26 23.27
C ARG A 5 14.67 9.07 24.08
N HIS A 6 13.79 8.38 24.81
CA HIS A 6 12.77 9.01 25.65
C HIS A 6 12.45 8.13 26.87
N ASN A 7 12.43 8.71 28.07
CA ASN A 7 12.13 8.00 29.34
C ASN A 7 12.90 6.68 29.55
N GLY A 8 14.16 6.62 29.12
CA GLY A 8 14.99 5.41 29.24
C GLY A 8 14.82 4.38 28.11
N TYR A 9 13.91 4.60 27.17
CA TYR A 9 13.66 3.72 26.03
C TYR A 9 14.14 4.34 24.72
N TRP A 10 14.44 3.48 23.74
CA TRP A 10 14.60 3.88 22.34
C TRP A 10 13.28 3.68 21.62
N LEU A 11 12.77 4.76 21.03
CA LEU A 11 11.51 4.79 20.31
C LEU A 11 11.75 4.79 18.81
N VAL A 12 10.88 4.07 18.10
CA VAL A 12 10.76 4.04 16.65
C VAL A 12 9.32 4.36 16.28
N ASP A 13 9.02 4.41 14.98
CA ASP A 13 7.65 4.61 14.49
C ASP A 13 6.69 3.57 15.09
N GLY A 14 5.52 4.03 15.53
CA GLY A 14 4.46 3.18 16.08
C GLY A 14 3.77 2.30 15.04
N ALA A 15 3.95 2.57 13.73
CA ALA A 15 3.37 1.78 12.65
C ALA A 15 3.73 0.28 12.74
N VAL A 16 4.93 -0.03 13.22
CA VAL A 16 5.41 -1.41 13.41
C VAL A 16 4.67 -2.19 14.51
N VAL A 17 3.89 -1.51 15.37
CA VAL A 17 3.17 -2.12 16.51
C VAL A 17 1.66 -1.87 16.46
N ASN A 18 1.24 -0.69 16.05
CA ASN A 18 -0.16 -0.30 16.00
C ASN A 18 -0.43 0.72 14.88
N PRO A 19 -0.43 0.27 13.61
CA PRO A 19 -0.51 1.17 12.44
C PRO A 19 -1.84 1.93 12.34
N VAL A 20 -2.94 1.37 12.87
CA VAL A 20 -4.24 2.04 12.96
C VAL A 20 -4.81 1.80 14.37
N PRO A 21 -4.63 2.75 15.31
CA PRO A 21 -4.83 2.51 16.74
C PRO A 21 -6.29 2.64 17.21
N VAL A 22 -7.20 1.85 16.64
CA VAL A 22 -8.66 1.89 16.94
C VAL A 22 -8.97 1.63 18.41
N SER A 23 -8.38 0.60 19.03
CA SER A 23 -8.66 0.31 20.44
C SER A 23 -8.15 1.39 21.39
N LEU A 24 -7.08 2.09 21.03
CA LEU A 24 -6.57 3.19 21.84
C LEU A 24 -7.56 4.36 21.84
N THR A 25 -8.10 4.74 20.68
CA THR A 25 -9.07 5.85 20.61
C THR A 25 -10.35 5.52 21.36
N ARG A 26 -10.84 4.27 21.30
CA ARG A 26 -11.96 3.81 22.15
C ARG A 26 -11.61 3.86 23.64
N ALA A 27 -10.44 3.39 24.04
CA ALA A 27 -9.99 3.44 25.43
C ALA A 27 -9.86 4.89 25.97
N MET A 28 -9.60 5.85 25.08
CA MET A 28 -9.62 7.28 25.40
C MET A 28 -11.04 7.87 25.56
N GLY A 29 -12.09 7.08 25.36
CA GLY A 29 -13.49 7.49 25.54
C GLY A 29 -14.20 7.92 24.26
N ALA A 30 -13.69 7.57 23.08
CA ALA A 30 -14.40 7.86 21.83
C ALA A 30 -15.65 6.99 21.71
N ASP A 31 -16.82 7.63 21.56
CA ASP A 31 -18.09 6.95 21.26
C ASP A 31 -18.11 6.34 19.86
N ILE A 32 -17.50 7.06 18.90
CA ILE A 32 -17.41 6.68 17.50
C ILE A 32 -15.97 6.85 17.02
N VAL A 33 -15.45 5.85 16.33
CA VAL A 33 -14.11 5.83 15.75
C VAL A 33 -14.19 5.76 14.22
N ILE A 34 -13.73 6.83 13.59
CA ILE A 34 -13.51 6.91 12.14
C ILE A 34 -12.02 6.67 11.91
N ALA A 35 -11.67 5.52 11.33
CA ALA A 35 -10.30 5.17 11.01
C ALA A 35 -9.96 5.54 9.56
N VAL A 36 -8.74 6.03 9.33
CA VAL A 36 -8.18 6.25 7.99
C VAL A 36 -7.02 5.29 7.79
N ASP A 37 -7.13 4.38 6.83
CA ASP A 37 -6.09 3.42 6.49
C ASP A 37 -5.47 3.74 5.13
N LEU A 38 -4.22 4.22 5.16
CA LEU A 38 -3.45 4.58 3.97
C LEU A 38 -2.69 3.39 3.36
N GLN A 39 -2.61 2.26 4.08
CA GLN A 39 -1.82 1.09 3.67
C GLN A 39 -2.68 0.02 2.98
N HIS A 40 -3.88 0.36 2.51
CA HIS A 40 -4.74 -0.59 1.79
C HIS A 40 -4.12 -1.00 0.44
N ASP A 41 -3.51 -0.05 -0.27
CA ASP A 41 -3.01 -0.24 -1.64
C ASP A 41 -1.53 -0.65 -1.72
N ALA A 42 -0.79 -0.63 -0.61
CA ALA A 42 0.64 -0.99 -0.59
C ALA A 42 0.90 -2.42 -1.12
N HIS A 43 -0.13 -3.28 -1.09
CA HIS A 43 -0.09 -4.62 -1.69
C HIS A 43 0.03 -4.63 -3.22
N LEU A 44 -0.44 -3.60 -3.92
CA LEU A 44 -0.45 -3.54 -5.39
C LEU A 44 0.95 -3.22 -5.93
N MET A 45 1.65 -2.27 -5.30
CA MET A 45 3.04 -1.94 -5.65
C MET A 45 4.01 -3.10 -5.38
N GLN A 46 3.74 -3.90 -4.35
CA GLN A 46 4.53 -5.09 -4.03
C GLN A 46 4.36 -6.20 -5.08
N GLN A 47 3.17 -6.29 -5.70
CA GLN A 47 2.98 -7.22 -6.82
C GLN A 47 3.80 -6.80 -8.03
N ASP A 48 3.96 -5.51 -8.34
CA ASP A 48 4.82 -5.08 -9.46
C ASP A 48 6.32 -5.27 -9.20
N LEU A 49 6.78 -5.16 -7.94
CA LEU A 49 8.18 -5.48 -7.56
C LEU A 49 8.54 -6.98 -7.71
N PHE A 50 7.56 -7.88 -7.54
CA PHE A 50 7.77 -9.33 -7.72
C PHE A 50 7.19 -9.88 -9.03
N SER A 51 6.35 -9.12 -9.72
CA SER A 51 5.88 -9.44 -11.07
C SER A 51 6.98 -9.10 -12.03
N LEU A 52 7.80 -10.12 -12.29
CA LEU A 52 8.58 -10.25 -13.51
C LEU A 52 7.85 -9.53 -14.65
N GLU A 53 8.43 -8.44 -15.16
CA GLU A 53 7.97 -7.77 -16.36
C GLU A 53 7.57 -8.84 -17.38
N THR A 54 6.28 -8.93 -17.71
CA THR A 54 5.89 -9.55 -18.96
C THR A 54 5.96 -8.42 -19.97
N PRO A 55 6.96 -8.38 -20.86
CA PRO A 55 6.98 -7.33 -21.87
C PRO A 55 5.75 -7.54 -22.73
N ARG A 56 4.76 -6.66 -22.58
CA ARG A 56 3.66 -6.52 -23.51
C ARG A 56 4.23 -5.83 -24.75
N GLN A 57 4.87 -6.60 -25.61
CA GLN A 57 5.20 -6.15 -26.96
C GLN A 57 4.04 -6.49 -27.88
N GLU A 58 3.36 -5.44 -28.33
CA GLU A 58 2.45 -5.48 -29.47
C GLU A 58 3.16 -6.20 -30.63
N ALA A 59 2.59 -7.33 -31.04
CA ALA A 59 3.14 -8.11 -32.13
C ALA A 59 2.72 -7.46 -33.45
N GLU A 60 3.59 -6.63 -34.02
CA GLU A 60 3.59 -6.43 -35.47
C GLU A 60 3.94 -7.77 -36.12
N GLU A 61 2.93 -8.47 -36.65
CA GLU A 61 3.12 -9.65 -37.48
C GLU A 61 3.81 -9.25 -38.79
N LYS A 62 5.14 -9.39 -38.83
CA LYS A 62 5.87 -9.45 -40.11
C LYS A 62 6.00 -10.89 -40.57
N GLU A 63 5.45 -11.14 -41.76
CA GLU A 63 5.58 -12.38 -42.51
C GLU A 63 7.05 -12.65 -42.84
N GLY A 64 7.58 -13.78 -42.39
CA GLY A 64 8.95 -14.18 -42.65
C GLY A 64 9.21 -15.67 -42.41
N PRO A 65 10.26 -16.24 -43.03
CA PRO A 65 10.51 -17.69 -43.08
C PRO A 65 10.59 -18.36 -41.70
N TRP A 66 10.10 -19.60 -41.60
CA TRP A 66 9.96 -20.33 -40.33
C TRP A 66 11.27 -20.46 -39.53
N HIS A 67 12.41 -20.54 -40.22
CA HIS A 67 13.74 -20.61 -39.59
C HIS A 67 14.06 -19.36 -38.76
N THR A 68 13.60 -18.19 -39.21
CA THR A 68 13.77 -16.91 -38.50
C THR A 68 12.90 -16.88 -37.24
N ARG A 69 11.69 -17.45 -37.31
CA ARG A 69 10.80 -17.62 -36.15
C ARG A 69 11.39 -18.60 -35.12
N LEU A 70 12.00 -19.70 -35.57
CA LEU A 70 12.59 -20.71 -34.68
C LEU A 70 13.83 -20.16 -33.95
N ARG A 71 14.71 -19.44 -34.67
CA ARG A 71 15.86 -18.76 -34.05
C ARG A 71 15.42 -17.66 -33.10
N ALA A 72 14.46 -16.82 -33.48
CA ALA A 72 13.93 -15.77 -32.61
C ALA A 72 13.28 -16.34 -31.33
N ARG A 73 12.64 -17.51 -31.40
CA ARG A 73 12.08 -18.20 -30.23
C ARG A 73 13.16 -18.78 -29.32
N LEU A 74 14.26 -19.30 -29.89
CA LEU A 74 15.42 -19.79 -29.13
C LEU A 74 16.18 -18.65 -28.44
N THR A 75 16.41 -17.52 -29.11
CA THR A 75 17.04 -16.34 -28.47
C THR A 75 16.13 -15.68 -27.44
N ARG A 76 14.81 -15.62 -27.66
CA ARG A 76 13.84 -15.17 -26.62
C ARG A 76 13.79 -16.10 -25.41
N MET A 77 14.09 -17.39 -25.57
CA MET A 77 14.14 -18.33 -24.44
C MET A 77 15.42 -18.14 -23.62
N SER A 78 16.50 -17.65 -24.23
CA SER A 78 17.78 -17.38 -23.58
C SER A 78 17.85 -15.99 -22.93
N SER A 79 17.06 -15.01 -23.38
CA SER A 79 16.95 -13.70 -22.69
C SER A 79 15.92 -13.69 -21.56
N ARG A 80 15.45 -14.87 -21.12
CA ARG A 80 14.56 -14.97 -19.96
C ARG A 80 15.33 -14.67 -18.69
N ARG A 81 14.95 -13.55 -18.08
CA ARG A 81 15.06 -13.22 -16.65
C ARG A 81 16.47 -12.85 -16.18
N THR A 82 16.86 -11.61 -16.44
CA THR A 82 17.55 -10.85 -15.40
C THR A 82 16.56 -10.61 -14.26
N ALA A 83 16.41 -11.61 -13.39
CA ALA A 83 15.76 -11.39 -12.11
C ALA A 83 16.66 -10.42 -11.34
N VAL A 84 16.22 -9.17 -11.19
CA VAL A 84 16.89 -8.22 -10.32
C VAL A 84 16.77 -8.80 -8.92
N THR A 85 17.89 -9.23 -8.34
CA THR A 85 17.90 -9.73 -6.97
C THR A 85 17.65 -8.54 -6.05
N PRO A 86 16.59 -8.57 -5.21
CA PRO A 86 16.30 -7.44 -4.35
C PRO A 86 17.44 -7.22 -3.35
N THR A 87 17.68 -5.96 -3.02
CA THR A 87 18.71 -5.60 -2.04
C THR A 87 18.27 -5.99 -0.62
N ALA A 88 19.21 -6.17 0.31
CA ALA A 88 18.87 -6.47 1.70
C ALA A 88 17.95 -5.40 2.32
N MET A 89 18.10 -4.14 1.92
CA MET A 89 17.26 -3.03 2.35
C MET A 89 15.82 -3.14 1.81
N GLU A 90 15.67 -3.53 0.53
CA GLU A 90 14.35 -3.78 -0.07
C GLU A 90 13.64 -4.95 0.61
N ILE A 91 14.36 -6.04 0.89
CA ILE A 91 13.81 -7.20 1.60
C ILE A 91 13.33 -6.78 2.99
N MET A 92 14.13 -6.00 3.73
CA MET A 92 13.76 -5.51 5.06
C MET A 92 12.53 -4.61 5.01
N THR A 93 12.50 -3.63 4.11
CA THR A 93 11.37 -2.70 3.95
C THR A 93 10.08 -3.45 3.59
N THR A 94 10.18 -4.37 2.63
CA THR A 94 9.09 -5.28 2.22
C THR A 94 8.58 -6.11 3.40
N SER A 95 9.50 -6.65 4.21
CA SER A 95 9.14 -7.47 5.38
C SER A 95 8.40 -6.65 6.44
N ILE A 96 8.84 -5.42 6.70
CA ILE A 96 8.17 -4.50 7.63
C ILE A 96 6.75 -4.23 7.14
N GLN A 97 6.57 -3.87 5.87
CA GLN A 97 5.24 -3.60 5.31
C GLN A 97 4.29 -4.82 5.41
N VAL A 98 4.79 -6.03 5.15
CA VAL A 98 4.01 -7.26 5.29
C VAL A 98 3.59 -7.49 6.75
N LEU A 99 4.50 -7.29 7.70
CA LEU A 99 4.23 -7.46 9.12
C LEU A 99 3.25 -6.40 9.63
N GLU A 100 3.44 -5.13 9.29
CA GLU A 100 2.53 -4.04 9.62
C GLU A 100 1.12 -4.33 9.11
N ASN A 101 0.99 -4.74 7.85
CA ASN A 101 -0.31 -5.02 7.28
C ASN A 101 -0.97 -6.26 7.89
N ARG A 102 -0.20 -7.30 8.22
CA ARG A 102 -0.72 -8.47 8.95
C ARG A 102 -1.20 -8.09 10.34
N LEU A 103 -0.44 -7.26 11.05
CA LEU A 103 -0.79 -6.78 12.39
C LEU A 103 -2.03 -5.89 12.35
N LYS A 104 -2.10 -4.96 11.39
CA LYS A 104 -3.27 -4.12 11.10
C LYS A 104 -4.52 -4.96 10.90
N ARG A 105 -4.47 -5.95 9.98
CA ARG A 105 -5.60 -6.85 9.70
C ARG A 105 -6.05 -7.63 10.93
N ASN A 106 -5.10 -8.14 11.72
CA ASN A 106 -5.42 -8.86 12.94
C ASN A 106 -6.10 -7.95 13.99
N ARG A 107 -5.59 -6.73 14.17
CA ARG A 107 -6.20 -5.75 15.08
C ARG A 107 -7.57 -5.29 14.62
N MET A 108 -7.74 -4.94 13.35
CA MET A 108 -9.05 -4.54 12.80
C MET A 108 -10.10 -5.65 12.87
N ALA A 109 -9.68 -6.93 12.87
CA ALA A 109 -10.60 -8.05 13.06
C ALA A 109 -11.09 -8.20 14.51
N GLY A 110 -10.26 -7.81 15.49
CA GLY A 110 -10.64 -7.82 16.91
C GLY A 110 -11.38 -6.55 17.33
N ASP A 111 -10.83 -5.40 16.95
CA ASP A 111 -11.32 -4.06 17.27
C ASP A 111 -11.60 -3.28 15.98
N PRO A 112 -12.73 -3.52 15.28
CA PRO A 112 -13.05 -2.78 14.07
C PRO A 112 -13.43 -1.32 14.40
N PRO A 113 -13.05 -0.37 13.53
CA PRO A 113 -13.58 1.00 13.61
C PRO A 113 -15.04 1.02 13.19
N ASP A 114 -15.77 2.06 13.59
CA ASP A 114 -17.18 2.24 13.19
C ASP A 114 -17.27 2.63 11.71
N ILE A 115 -16.34 3.47 11.24
CA ILE A 115 -16.17 3.80 9.82
C ILE A 115 -14.70 3.65 9.45
N LEU A 116 -14.45 3.01 8.30
CA LEU A 116 -13.12 2.89 7.71
C LEU A 116 -13.06 3.67 6.39
N LEU A 117 -12.14 4.62 6.33
CA LEU A 117 -11.80 5.39 5.14
C LEU A 117 -10.49 4.87 4.55
N GLN A 118 -10.49 4.56 3.25
CA GLN A 118 -9.32 4.05 2.53
C GLN A 118 -9.12 4.88 1.26
N PRO A 119 -8.32 5.97 1.33
CA PRO A 119 -7.92 6.75 0.17
C PRO A 119 -7.16 5.89 -0.85
N TYR A 120 -7.57 5.96 -2.11
CA TYR A 120 -6.94 5.22 -3.20
C TYR A 120 -5.90 6.09 -3.91
N CYS A 121 -4.61 5.79 -3.71
CA CYS A 121 -3.51 6.54 -4.29
C CYS A 121 -2.28 5.66 -4.61
N PRO A 122 -2.43 4.57 -5.40
CA PRO A 122 -1.36 3.60 -5.62
C PRO A 122 -0.14 4.22 -6.31
N GLN A 123 -0.35 5.28 -7.09
CA GLN A 123 0.73 5.98 -7.76
C GLN A 123 1.59 6.85 -6.83
N VAL A 124 1.16 7.19 -5.60
CA VAL A 124 1.89 8.08 -4.69
C VAL A 124 2.70 7.25 -3.67
N SER A 125 4.02 7.33 -3.74
CA SER A 125 4.92 6.67 -2.77
C SER A 125 5.04 7.47 -1.46
N THR A 126 5.52 6.81 -0.40
CA THR A 126 5.69 7.41 0.95
C THR A 126 6.56 8.67 0.95
N LEU A 127 7.49 8.80 0.01
CA LEU A 127 8.42 9.94 -0.09
C LEU A 127 8.09 10.92 -1.22
N ASP A 128 6.95 10.75 -1.90
CA ASP A 128 6.56 11.59 -3.05
C ASP A 128 5.87 12.90 -2.63
N PHE A 129 6.60 13.75 -1.90
CA PHE A 129 6.06 15.03 -1.38
C PHE A 129 5.54 15.98 -2.47
N HIS A 130 6.09 15.89 -3.68
CA HIS A 130 5.67 16.70 -4.83
C HIS A 130 4.23 16.41 -5.30
N ARG A 131 3.65 15.26 -4.89
CA ARG A 131 2.32 14.79 -5.31
C ARG A 131 1.29 14.90 -4.20
N ALA A 132 1.56 15.72 -3.19
CA ALA A 132 0.65 15.93 -2.07
C ALA A 132 -0.77 16.33 -2.51
N GLY A 133 -0.90 17.12 -3.57
CA GLY A 133 -2.21 17.52 -4.11
C GLY A 133 -3.07 16.33 -4.56
N GLU A 134 -2.46 15.33 -5.21
CA GLU A 134 -3.15 14.11 -5.63
C GLU A 134 -3.60 13.28 -4.42
N ALA A 135 -2.75 13.16 -3.41
CA ALA A 135 -3.07 12.43 -2.18
C ALA A 135 -4.21 13.10 -1.39
N ILE A 136 -4.23 14.44 -1.33
CA ILE A 136 -5.30 15.20 -0.68
C ILE A 136 -6.63 14.99 -1.43
N ALA A 137 -6.62 15.08 -2.76
CA ALA A 137 -7.81 14.83 -3.57
C ALA A 137 -8.33 13.39 -3.41
N ALA A 138 -7.45 12.40 -3.35
CA ALA A 138 -7.83 11.01 -3.08
C ALA A 138 -8.47 10.85 -1.69
N GLY A 139 -7.98 11.58 -0.69
CA GLY A 139 -8.57 11.64 0.64
C GLY A 139 -9.99 12.23 0.63
N GLN A 140 -10.19 13.36 -0.07
CA GLN A 140 -11.50 13.98 -0.23
C GLN A 140 -12.50 13.03 -0.90
N LEU A 141 -12.11 12.39 -2.00
CA LEU A 141 -12.94 11.41 -2.70
C LEU A 141 -13.30 10.20 -1.81
N ALA A 142 -12.39 9.74 -0.94
CA ALA A 142 -12.67 8.63 -0.03
C ALA A 142 -13.71 9.01 1.04
N VAL A 143 -13.68 10.25 1.51
CA VAL A 143 -14.70 10.80 2.42
C VAL A 143 -16.04 10.92 1.68
N GLU A 144 -16.05 11.49 0.46
CA GLU A 144 -17.26 11.66 -0.34
C GLU A 144 -17.97 10.33 -0.63
N LYS A 145 -17.21 9.26 -0.91
CA LYS A 145 -17.77 7.91 -1.10
C LYS A 145 -18.44 7.33 0.15
N LYS A 146 -18.09 7.83 1.33
CA LYS A 146 -18.58 7.37 2.63
C LYS A 146 -19.54 8.37 3.28
N MET A 147 -19.99 9.36 2.51
CA MET A 147 -20.86 10.44 3.00
C MET A 147 -22.16 9.90 3.63
N ASP A 148 -22.75 8.84 3.06
CA ASP A 148 -23.98 8.23 3.58
C ASP A 148 -23.81 7.65 5.00
N GLU A 149 -22.62 7.12 5.32
CA GLU A 149 -22.27 6.61 6.66
C GLU A 149 -21.84 7.75 7.60
N LEU A 150 -21.22 8.81 7.07
CA LEU A 150 -20.68 9.92 7.85
C LEU A 150 -21.73 10.96 8.25
N LEU A 151 -22.65 11.32 7.35
CA LEU A 151 -23.66 12.35 7.59
C LEU A 151 -24.54 12.08 8.82
N PRO A 152 -25.00 10.84 9.09
CA PRO A 152 -25.77 10.55 10.31
C PRO A 152 -24.98 10.77 11.61
N LEU A 153 -23.65 10.70 11.57
CA LEU A 153 -22.78 10.91 12.73
C LEU A 153 -22.51 12.38 13.02
N VAL A 154 -22.63 13.22 11.99
CA VAL A 154 -22.64 14.67 12.16
C VAL A 154 -23.97 15.01 12.81
N ARG A 155 -24.01 14.92 14.15
CA ARG A 155 -25.12 15.43 14.94
C ARG A 155 -25.46 16.83 14.40
N THR A 156 -26.62 16.96 13.76
CA THR A 156 -27.28 18.25 13.68
C THR A 156 -27.49 18.65 15.13
N ALA A 157 -26.63 19.53 15.64
CA ALA A 157 -26.84 20.16 16.92
C ALA A 157 -28.21 20.85 16.83
N VAL A 158 -29.23 20.19 17.37
CA VAL A 158 -30.52 20.79 17.73
C VAL A 158 -30.35 21.35 19.13
#